data_AF-A0AAD7SQB5-F1
#
_entry.id   AF-A0AAD7SQB5-F1
#
_cell.length_a   1.000
_cell.length_b   1.000
_cell.length_c   1.000
_cell.angle_alpha   90.00
_cell.angle_beta   90.00
_cell.angle_gamma   90.00
#
_symmetry.space_group_name_H-M   'P 1'
#
loop_
_entity.id
_entity.type
_entity.pdbx_description
1 polymer ?
#
loop_
_entity_poly.entity_id
_entity_poly.type
_entity_poly.pdbx_seq_one_letter_code
_entity_poly.pdbx_strand_id
1 'polypeptide(L)'
;MDANASFEDLSDLLEKCKMTHDEYQECVKSLTCGMVVMMKREPKDCWVNGYNPDLLRAWNTNMDIQFILDEFSCIMYMMSYVAKPEHEMTEFLNERDVKKSNVNERDEMKQIMQAYAKHREVSAQESVAWVCSLPLKNCTRTVIFIQTDEDGLKMSLPLSRLKDMGPDKEDVWMSGLPEKYENRPATGDYNDMCLADFASGCRVLYGQQTEGANAIPLQNDKGFIRKRTQGKSAITRFTQFSCISHTGRMTN
;
A
#
# COMPACT_ATOMS: atom_id res chain seq x y z
N MET A 1 -10.78 -3.16 42.93
CA MET A 1 -10.50 -4.60 43.11
C MET A 1 -9.19 -4.71 43.88
N ASP A 2 -9.15 -5.53 44.93
CA ASP A 2 -7.92 -5.73 45.71
C ASP A 2 -6.82 -6.33 44.83
N ALA A 3 -5.67 -5.67 44.77
CA ALA A 3 -4.51 -6.12 43.98
C ALA A 3 -3.89 -7.45 44.48
N ASN A 4 -4.34 -7.96 45.63
CA ASN A 4 -3.84 -9.18 46.28
C ASN A 4 -4.84 -10.35 46.26
N ALA A 5 -5.97 -10.24 45.55
CA ALA A 5 -6.90 -11.35 45.42
C ALA A 5 -6.40 -12.32 44.34
N SER A 6 -5.69 -13.38 44.73
CA SER A 6 -5.40 -14.53 43.87
C SER A 6 -6.52 -15.56 44.00
N PHE A 7 -7.01 -16.05 42.86
CA PHE A 7 -7.97 -17.14 42.81
C PHE A 7 -7.27 -18.34 42.17
N GLU A 8 -7.36 -19.50 42.80
CA GLU A 8 -6.75 -20.73 42.28
C GLU A 8 -7.65 -21.41 41.24
N ASP A 9 -8.97 -21.42 41.49
CA ASP A 9 -9.96 -22.06 40.63
C ASP A 9 -11.11 -21.12 40.25
N LEU A 10 -11.77 -21.43 39.14
CA LEU A 10 -12.92 -20.68 38.63
C LEU A 10 -14.10 -20.70 39.62
N SER A 11 -14.28 -21.79 40.35
CA SER A 11 -15.35 -21.94 41.35
C SER A 11 -15.26 -20.88 42.46
N ASP A 12 -14.05 -20.63 42.98
CA ASP A 12 -13.80 -19.65 44.03
C ASP A 12 -14.03 -18.21 43.54
N LEU A 13 -13.68 -17.95 42.28
CA LEU A 13 -13.93 -16.66 41.63
C LEU A 13 -15.44 -16.42 41.49
N LEU A 14 -16.19 -17.42 41.01
CA LEU A 14 -17.63 -17.34 40.83
C LEU A 14 -18.37 -17.15 42.16
N GLU A 15 -17.94 -17.84 43.22
CA GLU A 15 -18.52 -17.69 44.56
C GLU A 15 -18.31 -16.26 45.11
N LYS A 16 -17.10 -15.71 44.96
CA LYS A 16 -16.82 -14.33 45.41
C LYS A 16 -17.56 -13.28 44.59
N CYS A 17 -17.74 -13.53 43.29
CA CYS A 17 -18.53 -12.68 42.41
C CYS A 17 -20.04 -12.89 42.56
N LYS A 18 -20.48 -13.91 43.33
CA LYS A 18 -21.88 -14.32 43.49
C LYS A 18 -22.56 -14.57 42.13
N MET A 19 -21.85 -15.24 41.23
CA MET A 19 -22.32 -15.57 39.89
C MET A 19 -22.36 -17.07 39.68
N THR A 20 -23.33 -17.53 38.91
CA THR A 20 -23.36 -18.90 38.40
C THR A 20 -22.45 -19.04 37.17
N HIS A 21 -22.07 -20.27 36.85
CA HIS A 21 -21.24 -20.54 35.66
C HIS A 21 -21.97 -20.17 34.35
N ASP A 22 -23.28 -20.32 34.30
CA ASP A 22 -24.08 -19.97 33.11
C ASP A 22 -24.15 -18.45 32.91
N GLU A 23 -24.35 -17.68 33.97
CA GLU A 23 -24.28 -16.20 33.93
C GLU A 23 -22.88 -15.73 33.50
N TYR A 24 -21.81 -16.39 33.99
CA TYR A 24 -20.45 -16.11 33.54
C TYR A 24 -20.30 -16.33 32.03
N GLN A 25 -20.79 -17.45 31.50
CA GLN A 25 -20.74 -17.71 30.05
C GLN A 25 -21.54 -16.70 29.24
N GLU A 26 -22.68 -16.24 29.74
CA GLU A 26 -23.48 -15.21 29.08
C GLU A 26 -22.77 -13.85 29.06
N CYS A 27 -22.15 -13.45 30.17
CA CYS A 27 -21.31 -12.26 30.24
C CYS A 27 -20.10 -12.35 29.28
N VAL A 28 -19.46 -13.52 29.20
CA VAL A 28 -18.33 -13.74 28.28
C VAL A 28 -18.76 -13.57 26.82
N LYS A 29 -19.93 -14.12 26.46
CA LYS A 29 -20.51 -13.98 25.11
C LYS A 29 -20.90 -12.54 24.79
N SER A 30 -21.41 -11.77 25.77
CA SER A 30 -21.80 -10.37 25.54
C SER A 30 -20.60 -9.43 25.41
N LEU A 31 -19.46 -9.77 26.04
CA LEU A 31 -18.20 -9.01 25.93
C LEU A 31 -17.47 -9.25 24.61
N THR A 32 -17.76 -10.34 23.90
CA THR A 32 -17.10 -10.66 22.63
C THR A 32 -17.94 -10.18 21.46
N CYS A 33 -17.37 -9.26 20.68
CA CYS A 33 -17.97 -8.81 19.41
C CYS A 33 -17.36 -9.63 18.27
N GLY A 34 -18.18 -10.38 17.54
CA GLY A 34 -17.75 -11.21 16.40
C GLY A 34 -17.30 -12.62 16.77
N MET A 35 -16.64 -13.30 15.83
CA MET A 35 -16.11 -14.65 16.04
C MET A 35 -14.80 -14.56 16.82
N VAL A 36 -14.80 -15.06 18.06
CA VAL A 36 -13.63 -15.06 18.95
C VAL A 36 -13.45 -16.44 19.55
N VAL A 37 -12.22 -16.96 19.54
CA VAL A 37 -11.88 -18.21 20.23
C VAL A 37 -11.39 -17.90 21.63
N MET A 38 -12.18 -18.31 22.61
CA MET A 38 -11.81 -18.24 24.02
C MET A 38 -11.08 -19.51 24.43
N MET A 39 -9.84 -19.36 24.90
CA MET A 39 -9.09 -20.48 25.47
C MET A 39 -9.58 -20.76 26.90
N LYS A 40 -9.71 -22.04 27.26
CA LYS A 40 -9.96 -22.44 28.64
C LYS A 40 -8.75 -22.03 29.49
N ARG A 41 -8.97 -21.22 30.52
CA ARG A 41 -7.95 -20.75 31.46
C ARG A 41 -8.47 -20.84 32.88
N GLU A 42 -7.59 -21.17 33.82
CA GLU A 42 -7.87 -21.01 35.24
C GLU A 42 -7.51 -19.58 35.66
N PRO A 43 -8.11 -19.01 36.72
CA PRO A 43 -7.82 -17.64 37.14
C PRO A 43 -6.34 -17.38 37.44
N LYS A 44 -5.60 -18.39 37.93
CA LYS A 44 -4.14 -18.32 38.13
C LYS A 44 -3.34 -18.17 36.83
N ASP A 45 -3.89 -18.60 35.69
CA ASP A 45 -3.25 -18.55 34.37
C ASP A 45 -3.56 -17.25 33.62
N CYS A 46 -4.15 -16.24 34.29
CA CYS A 46 -4.54 -14.99 33.64
C CYS A 46 -3.37 -14.26 32.94
N TRP A 47 -2.14 -14.43 33.45
CA TRP A 47 -0.91 -13.84 32.89
C TRP A 47 -0.13 -14.77 31.95
N VAL A 48 -0.67 -15.94 31.63
CA VAL A 48 -0.03 -16.91 30.73
C VAL A 48 -0.55 -16.71 29.31
N ASN A 49 0.33 -16.46 28.35
CA ASN A 49 -0.05 -16.33 26.93
C ASN A 49 -0.43 -17.67 26.31
N GLY A 50 -1.07 -17.64 25.13
CA GLY A 50 -1.31 -18.88 24.38
C GLY A 50 0.01 -19.52 23.96
N TYR A 51 0.25 -20.77 24.33
CA TYR A 51 1.49 -21.48 23.99
C TYR A 51 1.22 -22.93 23.59
N ASN A 52 2.16 -23.51 22.86
CA ASN A 52 2.18 -24.95 22.58
C ASN A 52 3.22 -25.62 23.51
N PRO A 53 2.83 -26.59 24.35
CA PRO A 53 3.74 -27.22 25.31
C PRO A 53 4.96 -27.89 24.68
N ASP A 54 4.80 -28.50 23.50
CA ASP A 54 5.89 -29.17 22.80
C ASP A 54 6.85 -28.16 22.16
N LEU A 55 6.32 -27.08 21.59
CA LEU A 55 7.15 -25.98 21.09
C LEU A 55 7.88 -25.27 22.23
N LEU A 56 7.23 -25.10 23.38
CA LEU A 56 7.87 -24.50 24.56
C LEU A 56 9.02 -25.37 25.05
N ARG A 57 8.82 -26.69 25.09
CA ARG A 57 9.87 -27.64 25.47
C ARG A 57 11.03 -27.65 24.47
N ALA A 58 10.73 -27.56 23.17
CA ALA A 58 11.75 -27.66 22.12
C ALA A 58 12.53 -26.35 21.90
N TRP A 59 11.86 -25.21 21.95
CA TRP A 59 12.44 -23.90 21.62
C TRP A 59 12.75 -23.08 22.89
N ASN A 60 11.94 -23.20 23.94
CA ASN A 60 12.08 -22.45 25.19
C ASN A 60 12.11 -20.92 25.00
N THR A 61 11.15 -20.39 24.23
CA THR A 61 10.94 -18.95 24.00
C THR A 61 9.54 -18.51 24.39
N ASN A 62 9.39 -17.21 24.64
CA ASN A 62 8.09 -16.59 24.83
C ASN A 62 7.23 -16.80 23.56
N MET A 63 5.99 -17.24 23.76
CA MET A 63 5.04 -17.50 22.69
C MET A 63 3.72 -16.81 23.00
N ASP A 64 3.08 -16.31 21.95
CA ASP A 64 1.71 -15.79 21.97
C ASP A 64 0.98 -16.30 20.73
N ILE A 65 0.47 -17.53 20.85
CA ILE A 65 -0.20 -18.25 19.78
C ILE A 65 -1.70 -17.94 19.84
N GLN A 66 -2.24 -17.47 18.72
CA GLN A 66 -3.65 -17.15 18.55
C GLN A 66 -4.21 -17.83 17.31
N PHE A 67 -5.49 -18.19 17.35
CA PHE A 67 -6.19 -18.76 16.19
C PHE A 67 -6.50 -17.68 15.17
N ILE A 68 -6.29 -18.01 13.89
CA ILE A 68 -6.70 -17.14 12.78
C ILE A 68 -8.16 -17.43 12.46
N LEU A 69 -9.01 -16.41 12.63
CA LEU A 69 -10.47 -16.51 12.42
C LEU A 69 -10.93 -15.86 11.12
N ASP A 70 -10.06 -15.05 10.51
CA ASP A 70 -10.31 -14.29 9.29
C ASP A 70 -9.00 -14.12 8.52
N GLU A 71 -9.00 -14.41 7.22
CA GLU A 71 -7.79 -14.31 6.39
C GLU A 71 -7.32 -12.86 6.27
N PHE A 72 -8.23 -11.89 6.23
CA PHE A 72 -7.87 -10.47 6.16
C PHE A 72 -7.14 -10.01 7.42
N SER A 73 -7.64 -10.40 8.60
CA SER A 73 -7.02 -10.10 9.89
C SER A 73 -5.59 -10.67 9.98
N CYS A 74 -5.37 -11.89 9.46
CA CYS A 74 -4.03 -12.47 9.37
C CYS A 74 -3.10 -11.64 8.47
N ILE A 75 -3.57 -11.26 7.28
CA ILE A 75 -2.79 -10.43 6.34
C ILE A 75 -2.48 -9.07 6.97
N MET A 76 -3.47 -8.42 7.59
CA MET A 76 -3.29 -7.12 8.25
C MET A 76 -2.28 -7.20 9.39
N TYR A 77 -2.33 -8.27 10.20
CA TYR A 77 -1.35 -8.50 11.25
C TYR A 77 0.06 -8.66 10.68
N MET A 78 0.25 -9.54 9.69
CA MET A 78 1.56 -9.70 9.04
C MET A 78 2.06 -8.37 8.44
N MET A 79 1.18 -7.63 7.76
CA MET A 79 1.50 -6.34 7.18
C MET A 79 1.88 -5.30 8.24
N SER A 80 1.23 -5.28 9.41
CA SER A 80 1.58 -4.36 10.50
C SER A 80 2.98 -4.61 11.04
N TYR A 81 3.45 -5.86 11.07
CA TYR A 81 4.81 -6.18 11.49
C TYR A 81 5.84 -5.81 10.43
N VAL A 82 5.55 -6.12 9.16
CA VAL A 82 6.42 -5.73 8.05
C VAL A 82 6.53 -4.21 7.95
N ALA A 83 5.42 -3.49 8.17
CA ALA A 83 5.33 -2.03 8.07
C ALA A 83 5.67 -1.29 9.38
N LYS A 84 6.14 -2.00 10.41
CA LYS A 84 6.40 -1.40 11.73
C LYS A 84 7.49 -0.31 11.67
N PRO A 85 8.65 -0.53 11.01
CA PRO A 85 9.66 0.51 10.88
C PRO A 85 9.14 1.75 10.12
N GLU A 86 8.25 1.55 9.15
CA GLU A 86 7.61 2.64 8.40
C GLU A 86 6.63 3.43 9.26
N HIS A 87 5.94 2.77 10.18
CA HIS A 87 5.04 3.44 11.13
C HIS A 87 5.83 4.35 12.08
N GLU A 88 6.89 3.83 12.70
CA GLU A 88 7.78 4.60 13.61
C GLU A 88 8.41 5.79 12.88
N MET A 89 8.81 5.60 11.61
CA MET A 89 9.29 6.69 10.76
C MET A 89 8.21 7.74 10.49
N THR A 90 6.96 7.32 10.25
CA THR A 90 5.86 8.25 9.98
C THR A 90 5.53 9.08 11.21
N GLU A 91 5.52 8.46 12.40
CA GLU A 91 5.36 9.15 13.69
C GLU A 91 6.47 10.18 13.88
N PHE A 92 7.72 9.77 13.70
CA PHE A 92 8.89 10.65 13.78
C PHE A 92 8.82 11.85 12.82
N LEU A 93 8.38 11.65 11.57
CA LEU A 93 8.21 12.72 10.59
C LEU A 93 7.06 13.68 10.94
N ASN A 94 6.03 13.20 11.66
CA ASN A 94 4.93 14.03 12.11
C ASN A 94 5.29 14.84 13.37
N GLU A 95 6.13 14.29 14.26
CA GLU A 95 6.63 14.96 15.47
C GLU A 95 7.64 16.07 15.15
N ARG A 96 8.50 15.85 14.15
CA ARG A 96 9.30 16.94 13.62
C ARG A 96 8.36 17.88 12.86
N ASP A 97 8.22 19.07 13.40
CA ASP A 97 7.58 20.25 12.81
C ASP A 97 8.20 20.70 11.46
N VAL A 98 8.52 19.79 10.54
CA VAL A 98 8.99 20.10 9.18
C VAL A 98 7.95 20.98 8.47
N LYS A 99 6.67 20.82 8.84
CA LYS A 99 5.52 21.62 8.40
C LYS A 99 5.43 23.04 8.99
N LYS A 100 6.22 23.39 10.01
CA LYS A 100 6.17 24.73 10.65
C LYS A 100 7.20 25.72 10.10
N SER A 101 8.05 25.28 9.17
CA SER A 101 9.04 26.17 8.56
C SER A 101 8.39 26.95 7.41
N ASN A 102 8.50 28.28 7.44
CA ASN A 102 7.94 29.20 6.43
C ASN A 102 8.78 29.15 5.13
N VAL A 103 8.97 27.95 4.58
CA VAL A 103 9.76 27.67 3.38
C VAL A 103 8.83 27.36 2.22
N ASN A 104 9.31 27.58 1.00
CA ASN A 104 8.61 27.15 -0.19
C ASN A 104 8.39 25.62 -0.16
N GLU A 105 7.23 25.15 -0.66
CA GLU A 105 6.81 23.74 -0.72
C GLU A 105 7.91 22.81 -1.26
N ARG A 106 8.70 23.28 -2.23
CA ARG A 106 9.83 22.52 -2.78
C ARG A 106 10.91 22.21 -1.75
N ASP A 107 11.25 23.18 -0.92
CA ASP A 107 12.32 23.03 0.07
C ASP A 107 11.81 22.29 1.32
N GLU A 108 10.52 22.44 1.65
CA GLU A 108 9.85 21.57 2.63
C GLU A 108 9.94 20.11 2.20
N MET A 109 9.59 19.79 0.95
CA MET A 109 9.67 18.41 0.43
C MET A 109 11.10 17.85 0.48
N LYS A 110 12.11 18.67 0.18
CA LYS A 110 13.53 18.25 0.33
C LYS A 110 13.89 17.95 1.78
N GLN A 111 13.44 18.76 2.72
CA GLN A 111 13.71 18.55 4.14
C GLN A 111 13.06 17.25 4.64
N ILE A 112 11.79 17.00 4.27
CA ILE A 112 11.09 15.74 4.57
C ILE A 112 11.87 14.56 3.98
N MET A 113 12.25 14.65 2.71
CA MET A 113 12.98 13.57 2.03
C MET A 113 14.35 13.30 2.67
N GLN A 114 15.07 14.35 3.08
CA GLN A 114 16.34 14.22 3.79
C GLN A 114 16.17 13.63 5.19
N ALA A 115 15.14 14.03 5.93
CA ALA A 115 14.85 13.47 7.24
C ALA A 115 14.50 11.98 7.13
N TYR A 116 13.62 11.62 6.18
CA TYR A 116 13.27 10.23 5.90
C TYR A 116 14.51 9.40 5.55
N ALA A 117 15.34 9.85 4.60
CA ALA A 117 16.52 9.12 4.17
C ALA A 117 17.56 8.90 5.29
N LYS A 118 17.67 9.84 6.24
CA LYS A 118 18.63 9.74 7.36
C LYS A 118 18.16 8.83 8.48
N HIS A 119 16.85 8.81 8.75
CA HIS A 119 16.29 8.08 9.88
C HIS A 119 15.75 6.70 9.49
N ARG A 120 15.61 6.42 8.18
CA ARG A 120 15.03 5.16 7.72
C ARG A 120 16.02 4.05 7.94
N GLU A 121 15.63 3.12 8.79
CA GLU A 121 16.32 1.85 8.94
C GLU A 121 16.01 0.95 7.74
N VAL A 122 17.05 0.35 7.18
CA VAL A 122 16.96 -0.57 6.06
C VAL A 122 17.72 -1.84 6.39
N SER A 123 17.19 -2.99 5.97
CA SER A 123 17.89 -4.27 6.17
C SER A 123 19.21 -4.30 5.38
N ALA A 124 20.14 -5.17 5.79
CA ALA A 124 21.39 -5.37 5.05
C ALA A 124 21.14 -5.82 3.60
N GLN A 125 20.14 -6.69 3.40
CA GLN A 125 19.74 -7.19 2.09
C GLN A 125 19.18 -6.06 1.21
N GLU A 126 18.31 -5.22 1.77
CA GLU A 126 17.81 -4.04 1.07
C GLU A 126 18.96 -3.10 0.70
N SER A 127 19.87 -2.82 1.63
CA SER A 127 21.02 -1.94 1.40
C SER A 127 21.91 -2.42 0.25
N VAL A 128 22.19 -3.73 0.19
CA VAL A 128 22.94 -4.33 -0.93
C VAL A 128 22.19 -4.17 -2.24
N ALA A 129 20.87 -4.39 -2.25
CA ALA A 129 20.07 -4.19 -3.44
C ALA A 129 20.12 -2.74 -3.95
N TRP A 130 20.07 -1.76 -3.04
CA TRP A 130 20.22 -0.35 -3.38
C TRP A 130 21.61 -0.02 -3.96
N VAL A 131 22.68 -0.39 -3.27
CA VAL A 131 24.06 -0.07 -3.68
C VAL A 131 24.40 -0.73 -5.02
N CYS A 132 23.92 -1.96 -5.24
CA CYS A 132 24.12 -2.69 -6.49
C CYS A 132 23.10 -2.34 -7.58
N SER A 133 22.20 -1.36 -7.37
CA SER A 133 21.15 -0.99 -8.31
C SER A 133 20.27 -2.17 -8.75
N LEU A 134 20.05 -3.13 -7.85
CA LEU A 134 19.19 -4.28 -8.08
C LEU A 134 17.72 -3.88 -7.93
N PRO A 135 16.82 -4.52 -8.69
CA PRO A 135 15.38 -4.27 -8.54
C PRO A 135 14.89 -4.73 -7.16
N LEU A 136 14.36 -3.78 -6.37
CA LEU A 136 13.79 -4.05 -5.03
C LEU A 136 12.50 -4.88 -5.06
N LYS A 137 11.82 -4.90 -6.21
CA LYS A 137 10.63 -5.71 -6.42
C LYS A 137 10.59 -6.23 -7.84
N ASN A 138 10.15 -7.47 -7.97
CA ASN A 138 9.74 -8.06 -9.24
C ASN A 138 8.27 -8.46 -9.13
N CYS A 139 7.49 -8.13 -10.14
CA CYS A 139 6.07 -8.46 -10.20
C CYS A 139 5.79 -9.23 -11.49
N THR A 140 4.99 -10.29 -11.40
CA THR A 140 4.52 -11.04 -12.58
C THR A 140 3.58 -10.22 -13.47
N ARG A 141 2.94 -9.19 -12.89
CA ARG A 141 2.06 -8.24 -13.60
C ARG A 141 2.53 -6.82 -13.37
N THR A 142 2.54 -6.03 -14.43
CA THR A 142 2.73 -4.59 -14.35
C THR A 142 1.49 -3.94 -13.77
N VAL A 143 1.65 -2.98 -12.87
CA VAL A 143 0.57 -2.10 -12.41
C VAL A 143 0.70 -0.78 -13.15
N ILE A 144 -0.40 -0.31 -13.76
CA ILE A 144 -0.45 0.96 -14.51
C ILE A 144 -1.48 1.84 -13.82
N PHE A 145 -1.08 3.08 -13.53
CA PHE A 145 -1.99 4.10 -13.03
C PHE A 145 -2.53 4.91 -14.21
N ILE A 146 -3.86 4.98 -14.32
CA ILE A 146 -4.57 5.80 -15.31
C ILE A 146 -4.92 7.11 -14.63
N GLN A 147 -4.32 8.20 -15.11
CA GLN A 147 -4.67 9.54 -14.67
C GLN A 147 -6.05 9.89 -15.26
N THR A 148 -7.05 9.95 -14.39
CA THR A 148 -8.44 10.31 -14.74
C THR A 148 -8.80 11.73 -14.32
N ASP A 149 -7.89 12.46 -13.69
CA ASP A 149 -8.09 13.82 -13.23
C ASP A 149 -7.86 14.82 -14.39
N GLU A 150 -8.69 15.86 -14.49
CA GLU A 150 -8.58 16.88 -15.55
C GLU A 150 -7.26 17.66 -15.45
N ASP A 151 -6.87 18.05 -14.24
CA ASP A 151 -5.59 18.70 -13.92
C ASP A 151 -4.52 17.69 -13.49
N GLY A 152 -4.48 16.52 -14.13
CA GLY A 152 -3.50 15.49 -13.84
C GLY A 152 -2.06 15.97 -14.05
N LEU A 153 -1.13 15.51 -13.21
CA LEU A 153 0.29 15.82 -13.34
C LEU A 153 0.82 15.41 -14.74
N LYS A 154 1.17 16.39 -15.56
CA LYS A 154 1.84 16.18 -16.85
C LYS A 154 3.35 16.33 -16.69
N MET A 155 4.09 15.46 -17.37
CA MET A 155 5.55 15.55 -17.45
C MET A 155 5.92 16.42 -18.64
N SER A 156 6.86 17.34 -18.47
CA SER A 156 7.41 18.09 -19.59
C SER A 156 8.32 17.21 -20.45
N LEU A 157 8.55 17.64 -21.69
CA LEU A 157 9.59 17.07 -22.54
C LEU A 157 10.97 17.20 -21.88
N PRO A 158 11.92 16.29 -22.18
CA PRO A 158 13.29 16.41 -21.69
C PRO A 158 13.89 17.78 -22.00
N LEU A 159 14.69 18.32 -21.07
CA LEU A 159 15.34 19.63 -21.20
C LEU A 159 16.14 19.78 -22.50
N SER A 160 16.75 18.71 -22.99
CA SER A 160 17.45 18.70 -24.29
C SER A 160 16.50 19.10 -25.42
N ARG A 161 15.33 18.46 -25.50
CA ARG A 161 14.32 18.74 -26.53
C ARG A 161 13.71 20.13 -26.36
N LEU A 162 13.49 20.57 -25.12
CA LEU A 162 12.95 21.91 -24.84
C LEU A 162 13.91 23.04 -25.27
N LYS A 163 15.23 22.85 -25.12
CA LYS A 163 16.24 23.83 -25.54
C LYS A 163 16.31 23.98 -27.06
N ASP A 164 16.02 22.92 -27.79
CA ASP A 164 16.00 22.90 -29.26
C ASP A 164 14.66 23.41 -29.83
N MET A 165 13.65 23.63 -28.97
CA MET A 165 12.35 24.18 -29.38
C MET A 165 12.42 25.69 -29.52
N GLY A 166 11.75 26.21 -30.55
CA GLY A 166 11.56 27.65 -30.71
C GLY A 166 10.73 28.25 -29.56
N PRO A 167 10.89 29.55 -29.27
CA PRO A 167 10.26 30.20 -28.12
C PRO A 167 8.73 30.18 -28.14
N ASP A 168 8.11 30.04 -29.32
CA ASP A 168 6.65 30.11 -29.50
C ASP A 168 5.97 28.71 -29.53
N LYS A 169 6.71 27.63 -29.26
CA LYS A 169 6.12 26.27 -29.26
C LYS A 169 5.50 25.92 -27.92
N GLU A 170 4.18 25.73 -27.91
CA GLU A 170 3.40 25.38 -26.72
C GLU A 170 3.39 23.87 -26.39
N ASP A 171 3.85 23.00 -27.29
CA ASP A 171 3.86 21.53 -27.11
C ASP A 171 5.03 21.06 -26.23
N VAL A 172 5.12 21.60 -25.01
CA VAL A 172 6.19 21.34 -24.04
C VAL A 172 5.93 20.09 -23.19
N TRP A 173 4.78 19.45 -23.37
CA TRP A 173 4.30 18.33 -22.53
C TRP A 173 4.47 16.97 -23.22
N MET A 174 4.78 15.95 -22.44
CA MET A 174 4.77 14.57 -22.92
C MET A 174 3.35 14.05 -23.07
N SER A 175 3.14 13.26 -24.11
CA SER A 175 1.84 12.65 -24.37
C SER A 175 1.53 11.57 -23.32
N GLY A 176 0.46 11.81 -22.57
CA GLY A 176 -0.05 10.90 -21.53
C GLY A 176 -0.69 9.64 -22.10
N LEU A 177 -1.09 8.73 -21.22
CA LEU A 177 -1.84 7.54 -21.61
C LEU A 177 -3.22 7.86 -22.21
N PRO A 178 -4.01 8.83 -21.68
CA PRO A 178 -5.29 9.23 -22.29
C PRO A 178 -5.11 9.77 -23.71
N GLU A 179 -4.15 10.68 -23.93
CA GLU A 179 -3.86 11.25 -25.25
C GLU A 179 -3.45 10.15 -26.25
N LYS A 180 -2.69 9.13 -25.81
CA LYS A 180 -2.33 7.99 -26.66
C LYS A 180 -3.52 7.08 -26.99
N TYR A 181 -4.49 6.98 -26.09
CA TYR A 181 -5.72 6.24 -26.32
C TYR A 181 -6.66 6.97 -27.29
N GLU A 182 -6.76 8.29 -27.20
CA GLU A 182 -7.50 9.11 -28.19
C GLU A 182 -6.91 8.93 -29.59
N ASN A 183 -5.57 8.85 -29.68
CA ASN A 183 -4.83 8.67 -30.92
C ASN A 183 -4.54 7.18 -31.24
N ARG A 184 -5.34 6.25 -30.73
CA ARG A 184 -5.18 4.81 -31.03
C ARG A 184 -5.40 4.49 -32.51
N PRO A 185 -4.86 3.38 -33.04
CA PRO A 185 -5.05 3.00 -34.43
C PRO A 185 -6.54 2.80 -34.75
N ALA A 186 -7.02 3.27 -35.91
CA ALA A 186 -8.42 3.12 -36.34
C ALA A 186 -8.76 1.69 -36.85
N THR A 187 -8.13 0.67 -36.29
CA THR A 187 -8.43 -0.74 -36.61
C THR A 187 -9.58 -1.22 -35.73
N GLY A 188 -10.44 -2.12 -36.24
CA GLY A 188 -11.64 -2.60 -35.53
C GLY A 188 -11.38 -2.99 -34.07
N ASP A 189 -10.35 -3.80 -33.83
CA ASP A 189 -9.92 -4.23 -32.49
C ASP A 189 -9.69 -3.08 -31.49
N TYR A 190 -9.25 -1.90 -31.94
CA TYR A 190 -8.93 -0.76 -31.08
C TYR A 190 -10.11 0.19 -30.91
N ASN A 191 -11.03 0.23 -31.88
CA ASN A 191 -12.21 1.09 -31.80
C ASN A 191 -13.15 0.63 -30.68
N ASP A 192 -13.26 -0.69 -30.47
CA ASP A 192 -14.13 -1.29 -29.46
C ASP A 192 -13.49 -1.37 -28.06
N MET A 193 -12.19 -1.06 -27.92
CA MET A 193 -11.50 -1.08 -26.62
C MET A 193 -11.76 0.19 -25.83
N CYS A 194 -12.04 0.06 -24.53
CA CYS A 194 -12.04 1.19 -23.62
C CYS A 194 -10.61 1.59 -23.18
N LEU A 195 -10.46 2.75 -22.53
CA LEU A 195 -9.17 3.23 -22.02
C LEU A 195 -8.50 2.22 -21.06
N ALA A 196 -9.27 1.55 -20.20
CA ALA A 196 -8.74 0.56 -19.27
C ALA A 196 -8.24 -0.70 -20.00
N ASP A 197 -8.96 -1.18 -21.01
CA ASP A 197 -8.54 -2.32 -21.83
C ASP A 197 -7.30 -1.98 -22.65
N PHE A 198 -7.25 -0.78 -23.21
CA PHE A 198 -6.08 -0.27 -23.90
C PHE A 198 -4.87 -0.21 -22.97
N ALA A 199 -5.01 0.36 -21.77
CA ALA A 199 -3.95 0.43 -20.77
C ALA A 199 -3.48 -0.97 -20.32
N SER A 200 -4.43 -1.89 -20.13
CA SER A 200 -4.20 -3.24 -19.64
C SER A 200 -3.54 -4.13 -20.68
N GLY A 201 -4.01 -4.07 -21.93
CA GLY A 201 -3.64 -4.94 -23.03
C GLY A 201 -2.52 -4.40 -23.91
N CYS A 202 -2.27 -3.09 -23.94
CA CYS A 202 -1.20 -2.49 -24.72
C CYS A 202 -0.02 -2.04 -23.85
N ARG A 203 1.17 -2.01 -24.44
CA ARG A 203 2.38 -1.43 -23.87
C ARG A 203 2.85 -0.31 -24.79
N VAL A 204 3.06 0.88 -24.22
CA VAL A 204 3.69 1.99 -24.94
C VAL A 204 5.18 1.69 -25.14
N LEU A 205 5.67 1.94 -26.36
CA LEU A 205 7.05 1.69 -26.75
C LEU A 205 7.82 3.00 -26.86
N TYR A 206 9.11 2.96 -26.52
CA TYR A 206 10.02 4.09 -26.60
C TYR A 206 11.39 3.64 -27.14
N GLY A 207 12.12 4.58 -27.77
CA GLY A 207 13.48 4.34 -28.28
C GLY A 207 13.55 3.15 -29.23
N GLN A 208 14.59 2.32 -29.11
CA GLN A 208 14.81 1.15 -29.97
C GLN A 208 13.64 0.14 -29.99
N GLN A 209 12.73 0.19 -29.02
CA GLN A 209 11.56 -0.70 -29.01
C GLN A 209 10.56 -0.38 -30.13
N THR A 210 10.60 0.83 -30.69
CA THR A 210 9.71 1.24 -31.80
C THR A 210 10.08 0.60 -33.13
N GLU A 211 11.31 0.11 -33.28
CA GLU A 211 11.78 -0.57 -34.50
C GLU A 211 11.40 -2.05 -34.55
N GLY A 212 10.73 -2.56 -33.51
CA GLY A 212 10.32 -3.97 -33.44
C GLY A 212 9.18 -4.29 -34.42
N ALA A 213 9.18 -5.52 -34.97
CA ALA A 213 8.17 -5.99 -35.94
C ALA A 213 6.70 -5.92 -35.46
N ASN A 214 6.48 -5.86 -34.14
CA ASN A 214 5.14 -5.77 -33.52
C ASN A 214 4.81 -4.37 -32.99
N ALA A 215 5.59 -3.35 -33.38
CA ALA A 215 5.31 -1.96 -33.04
C ALA A 215 4.21 -1.42 -33.97
N ILE A 216 3.19 -0.81 -33.37
CA ILE A 216 2.04 -0.25 -34.07
C ILE A 216 2.07 1.26 -33.84
N PRO A 217 2.12 2.08 -34.91
CA PRO A 217 2.11 3.53 -34.77
C PRO A 217 0.75 4.03 -34.28
N LEU A 218 0.79 5.01 -33.38
CA LEU A 218 -0.38 5.80 -33.02
C LEU A 218 -0.64 6.87 -34.08
N GLN A 219 -1.86 7.37 -34.12
CA GLN A 219 -2.23 8.50 -34.97
C GLN A 219 -1.55 9.79 -34.49
N ASN A 220 -1.48 10.79 -35.38
CA ASN A 220 -0.95 12.12 -35.08
C ASN A 220 0.47 12.12 -34.46
N ASP A 221 1.29 11.13 -34.83
CA ASP A 221 2.67 10.96 -34.35
C ASP A 221 2.79 10.95 -32.81
N LYS A 222 1.77 10.44 -32.10
CA LYS A 222 1.75 10.35 -30.62
C LYS A 222 2.51 9.14 -30.06
N GLY A 223 3.34 8.49 -30.87
CA GLY A 223 4.24 7.39 -30.51
C GLY A 223 3.82 6.02 -31.01
N PHE A 224 4.32 4.97 -30.37
CA PHE A 224 4.10 3.58 -30.77
C PHE A 224 3.60 2.73 -29.61
N ILE A 225 2.81 1.71 -29.92
CA ILE A 225 2.30 0.72 -28.97
C ILE A 225 2.57 -0.71 -29.45
N ARG A 226 2.48 -1.67 -28.53
CA ARG A 226 2.48 -3.09 -28.84
C ARG A 226 1.46 -3.81 -27.97
N LYS A 227 0.67 -4.71 -28.56
CA LYS A 227 -0.21 -5.61 -27.79
C LYS A 227 0.64 -6.55 -26.92
N ARG A 228 0.26 -6.72 -25.66
CA ARG A 228 0.88 -7.67 -24.75
C ARG A 228 0.52 -9.08 -25.19
N THR A 229 1.49 -9.77 -25.79
CA THR A 229 1.33 -11.12 -26.32
C THR A 229 1.89 -12.20 -25.39
N GLN A 230 2.83 -11.83 -24.52
CA GLN A 230 3.38 -12.72 -23.49
C GLN A 230 3.15 -12.13 -22.10
N GLY A 231 2.42 -12.87 -21.25
CA GLY A 231 2.08 -12.49 -19.88
C GLY A 231 0.60 -12.12 -19.67
N LYS A 232 0.21 -11.99 -18.40
CA LYS A 232 -1.13 -11.54 -18.00
C LYS A 232 -1.27 -10.02 -18.26
N SER A 233 -2.48 -9.56 -18.56
CA SER A 233 -2.77 -8.13 -18.76
C SER A 233 -2.35 -7.29 -17.55
N ALA A 234 -2.01 -6.02 -17.75
CA ALA A 234 -1.61 -5.16 -16.63
C ALA A 234 -2.77 -4.96 -15.65
N ILE A 235 -2.44 -4.69 -14.38
CA ILE A 235 -3.44 -4.28 -13.40
C ILE A 235 -3.58 -2.77 -13.52
N THR A 236 -4.79 -2.30 -13.83
CA THR A 236 -5.10 -0.87 -13.90
C THR A 236 -5.53 -0.36 -12.54
N ARG A 237 -4.95 0.76 -12.11
CA ARG A 237 -5.39 1.57 -10.97
C ARG A 237 -5.77 2.96 -11.47
N PHE A 238 -6.73 3.60 -10.83
CA PHE A 238 -7.18 4.96 -11.15
C PHE A 238 -7.59 5.65 -9.85
N THR A 239 -7.73 6.98 -9.87
CA THR A 239 -8.20 7.73 -8.71
C THR A 239 -9.62 7.29 -8.35
N GLN A 240 -9.83 6.92 -7.08
CA GLN A 240 -11.18 6.62 -6.61
C GLN A 240 -11.92 7.94 -6.41
N PHE A 241 -12.93 8.21 -7.24
CA PHE A 241 -13.83 9.32 -7.01
C PHE A 241 -14.71 9.00 -5.80
N SER A 242 -14.47 9.71 -4.69
CA SER A 242 -15.46 9.76 -3.61
C SER A 242 -16.48 10.84 -3.98
N CYS A 243 -17.76 10.48 -4.07
CA CYS A 243 -18.84 11.41 -4.42
C CYS A 243 -19.06 12.49 -3.34
N ILE A 244 -18.27 12.51 -2.26
CA ILE A 244 -18.59 13.22 -1.00
C ILE A 244 -17.66 14.41 -0.74
N SER A 245 -16.55 14.57 -1.45
CA SER A 245 -15.59 15.66 -1.16
C SER A 245 -15.73 16.88 -2.10
N HIS A 246 -16.93 17.44 -2.21
CA HIS A 246 -17.17 18.78 -2.77
C HIS A 246 -17.86 19.71 -1.76
N THR A 247 -17.46 19.64 -0.49
CA THR A 247 -17.67 20.75 0.46
C THR A 247 -16.33 21.42 0.69
N GLY A 248 -16.24 22.66 0.20
CA GLY A 248 -15.00 23.39 -0.02
C GLY A 248 -14.08 23.50 1.20
N ARG A 249 -12.78 23.40 0.93
CA ARG A 249 -11.78 24.13 1.70
C ARG A 249 -11.99 25.62 1.42
N MET A 250 -12.86 26.26 2.18
CA MET A 250 -12.73 27.71 2.39
C MET A 250 -11.52 27.91 3.30
N THR A 251 -10.49 28.50 2.72
CA THR A 251 -9.39 29.13 3.42
C THR A 251 -9.92 30.15 4.43
N ASN A 252 -9.51 30.00 5.69
CA ASN A 252 -9.33 31.11 6.63
C ASN A 252 -7.90 31.03 7.14
#